data_AF-A0A954XW28-F1
#
_entry.id   AF-A0A954XW28-F1
#
_cell.length_a   1.000
_cell.length_b   1.000
_cell.length_c   1.000
_cell.angle_alpha   90.00
_cell.angle_beta   90.00
_cell.angle_gamma   90.00
#
_symmetry.space_group_name_H-M   'P 1'
#
loop_
_entity.id
_entity.type
_entity.pdbx_description
1 polymer ?
#
loop_
_entity_poly.entity_id
_entity_poly.type
_entity_poly.pdbx_seq_one_letter_code
_entity_poly.pdbx_strand_id
1 'polypeptide(L)'
;MSRHFLVALLGVSLLAGCSPTIRYPHLIGPGPAPIQRANAEAFDPYPLQDLGPEIVGGRPRDFAVPVDPVRRANQYNESRAAAAAGTAIPVGAPLAPT
;
A
#
# COMPACT_ATOMS: atom_id res chain seq x y z
N MET A 1 -11.98 -19.48 -37.37
CA MET A 1 -12.42 -19.64 -35.96
C MET A 1 -13.94 -19.55 -35.89
N SER A 2 -14.63 -20.59 -35.41
CA SER A 2 -16.09 -20.57 -35.26
C SER A 2 -16.52 -19.63 -34.13
N ARG A 3 -17.58 -18.84 -34.33
CA ARG A 3 -18.17 -17.95 -33.31
C ARG A 3 -18.52 -18.71 -32.02
N HIS A 4 -18.94 -19.97 -32.16
CA HIS A 4 -19.24 -20.85 -31.03
C HIS A 4 -18.01 -21.20 -30.20
N PHE A 5 -16.84 -21.29 -30.83
CA PHE A 5 -15.59 -21.59 -30.14
C PHE A 5 -15.16 -20.41 -29.25
N LEU A 6 -15.32 -19.17 -29.73
CA LEU A 6 -15.07 -17.97 -28.93
C LEU A 6 -16.03 -17.84 -27.74
N VAL A 7 -17.32 -18.12 -27.94
CA VAL A 7 -18.32 -18.09 -26.86
C VAL A 7 -18.03 -19.15 -25.80
N ALA A 8 -17.66 -20.37 -26.21
CA ALA A 8 -17.29 -21.43 -25.29
C ALA A 8 -16.03 -21.07 -24.47
N LEU A 9 -15.02 -20.48 -25.11
CA LEU A 9 -13.76 -20.11 -24.45
C LEU A 9 -13.96 -18.95 -23.46
N LEU A 10 -14.82 -17.98 -23.78
CA LEU A 10 -15.22 -16.91 -22.88
C LEU A 10 -16.05 -17.44 -21.69
N GLY A 11 -16.96 -18.38 -21.94
CA GLY A 11 -17.78 -19.01 -20.88
C GLY A 11 -16.94 -19.78 -19.87
N VAL A 12 -15.95 -20.55 -20.31
CA VAL A 12 -15.07 -21.34 -19.43
C VAL A 12 -14.16 -20.44 -18.58
N SER A 13 -13.66 -19.33 -19.14
CA SER A 13 -12.76 -18.42 -18.41
C SER A 13 -13.47 -17.62 -17.31
N LEU A 14 -14.77 -17.33 -17.46
CA LEU A 14 -15.57 -16.67 -16.42
C LEU A 14 -15.82 -17.57 -15.19
N LEU A 15 -15.81 -18.90 -15.35
CA LEU A 15 -16.03 -19.85 -14.27
C LEU A 15 -14.76 -20.11 -13.42
N ALA A 16 -13.58 -19.71 -13.91
CA ALA A 16 -12.30 -19.95 -13.24
C ALA A 16 -11.90 -18.87 -12.21
N GLY A 17 -12.71 -17.83 -12.01
CA GLY A 17 -12.34 -16.63 -11.23
C GLY A 17 -12.78 -16.58 -9.76
N CYS A 18 -13.57 -17.53 -9.26
CA CYS A 18 -14.14 -17.49 -7.90
C CYS A 18 -13.27 -18.20 -6.85
N SER A 19 -11.94 -18.00 -6.86
CA SER A 19 -11.08 -18.54 -5.80
C SER A 19 -10.73 -17.49 -4.75
N PRO A 20 -10.92 -17.76 -3.44
CA PRO A 20 -10.47 -16.86 -2.37
C PRO A 20 -8.95 -16.72 -2.28
N THR A 21 -8.19 -17.58 -2.98
CA THR A 21 -6.72 -17.52 -3.02
C THR A 21 -6.17 -16.58 -4.08
N ILE A 22 -6.99 -16.14 -5.04
CA ILE A 22 -6.55 -15.25 -6.12
C ILE A 22 -6.87 -13.81 -5.73
N ARG A 23 -5.82 -13.00 -5.50
CA ARG A 23 -5.95 -11.57 -5.25
C ARG A 23 -5.86 -10.80 -6.57
N TYR A 24 -6.89 -10.04 -6.89
CA TYR A 24 -6.87 -9.14 -8.06
C TYR A 24 -6.35 -7.75 -7.66
N PRO A 25 -5.57 -7.08 -8.53
CA PRO A 25 -5.16 -5.70 -8.27
C PRO A 25 -6.38 -4.79 -8.28
N HIS A 26 -6.49 -3.92 -7.29
CA HIS A 26 -7.45 -2.82 -7.33
C HIS A 26 -6.98 -1.82 -8.38
N LEU A 27 -7.71 -1.72 -9.50
CA LEU A 27 -7.41 -0.78 -10.58
C LEU A 27 -7.77 0.67 -10.22
N ILE A 28 -8.62 0.87 -9.22
CA ILE A 28 -9.09 2.18 -8.77
C ILE A 28 -8.88 2.30 -7.27
N GLY A 29 -8.05 3.28 -6.88
CA GLY A 29 -7.74 3.58 -5.49
C GLY A 29 -6.91 2.50 -4.79
N PRO A 30 -6.41 2.79 -3.57
CA PRO A 30 -5.49 1.91 -2.85
C PRO A 30 -6.18 0.71 -2.15
N GLY A 31 -7.50 0.54 -2.32
CA GLY A 31 -8.28 -0.50 -1.63
C GLY A 31 -8.47 -0.24 -0.13
N PRO A 32 -9.07 -1.19 0.61
CA PRO A 32 -9.30 -1.06 2.06
C PRO A 32 -8.00 -1.01 2.89
N ALA A 33 -8.03 -0.33 4.04
CA ALA A 33 -6.87 -0.20 4.92
C ALA A 33 -6.19 -1.53 5.33
N PRO A 34 -6.92 -2.64 5.59
CA PRO A 34 -6.28 -3.93 5.87
C PRO A 34 -5.44 -4.47 4.72
N ILE A 35 -5.88 -4.26 3.47
CA ILE A 35 -5.13 -4.71 2.28
C ILE A 35 -3.87 -3.87 2.10
N GLN A 36 -3.99 -2.55 2.29
CA GLN A 36 -2.85 -1.63 2.24
C GLN A 36 -1.79 -2.01 3.28
N ARG A 37 -2.22 -2.31 4.51
CA ARG A 37 -1.31 -2.74 5.58
C ARG A 37 -0.63 -4.07 5.25
N ALA A 38 -1.39 -5.07 4.82
CA ALA A 38 -0.82 -6.37 4.46
C ALA A 38 0.21 -6.25 3.31
N ASN A 39 -0.06 -5.39 2.33
CA ASN A 39 0.91 -5.13 1.26
C ASN A 39 2.13 -4.35 1.79
N ALA A 40 1.93 -3.35 2.65
CA ALA A 40 3.02 -2.61 3.26
C ALA A 40 3.96 -3.53 4.07
N GLU A 41 3.39 -4.46 4.85
CA GLU A 41 4.16 -5.46 5.60
C GLU A 41 4.88 -6.46 4.69
N ALA A 42 4.22 -6.92 3.62
CA ALA A 42 4.80 -7.91 2.71
C ALA A 42 5.96 -7.35 1.86
N PHE A 43 5.96 -6.05 1.56
CA PHE A 43 6.96 -5.39 0.73
C PHE A 43 7.89 -4.45 1.52
N ASP A 44 7.81 -4.43 2.85
CA ASP A 44 8.76 -3.70 3.71
C ASP A 44 10.12 -4.41 3.67
N PRO A 45 11.23 -3.75 3.29
CA PRO A 45 12.56 -4.35 3.34
C PRO A 45 13.04 -4.61 4.78
N TYR A 46 12.39 -4.03 5.78
CA TYR A 46 12.79 -4.15 7.17
C TYR A 46 12.01 -5.23 7.93
N PRO A 47 12.66 -5.95 8.85
CA PRO A 47 12.02 -7.00 9.62
C PRO A 47 10.87 -6.44 10.47
N LEU A 48 9.77 -7.19 10.55
CA LEU A 48 8.68 -6.91 11.49
C LEU A 48 9.18 -7.12 12.93
N GLN A 49 8.75 -6.25 13.83
CA GLN A 49 9.15 -6.28 15.24
C GLN A 49 8.59 -7.51 15.97
N ASP A 50 7.45 -8.04 15.50
CA ASP A 50 6.70 -9.09 16.19
C ASP A 50 7.04 -10.52 15.71
N LEU A 51 7.91 -10.69 14.70
CA LEU A 51 8.21 -11.98 14.07
C LEU A 51 9.46 -12.69 14.65
N GLY A 52 10.16 -12.09 15.62
CA GLY A 52 11.38 -12.68 16.17
C GLY A 52 11.97 -11.90 17.34
N PRO A 53 13.20 -12.24 17.76
CA PRO A 53 13.94 -11.46 18.74
C PRO A 53 14.13 -10.02 18.26
N GLU A 54 14.23 -9.08 19.20
CA GLU A 54 14.44 -7.67 18.88
C GLU A 54 15.73 -7.47 18.06
N ILE A 55 15.61 -6.86 16.89
CA ILE A 55 16.74 -6.52 16.02
C ILE A 55 17.04 -5.02 16.16
N VAL A 56 17.98 -4.69 17.04
CA VAL A 56 18.44 -3.31 17.25
C VAL A 56 19.25 -2.86 16.03
N GLY A 57 18.84 -1.75 15.40
CA GLY A 57 19.51 -1.20 14.21
C GLY A 57 19.09 -1.83 12.88
N GLY A 58 18.10 -2.73 12.87
CA GLY A 58 17.57 -3.32 11.64
C GLY A 58 16.74 -2.34 10.78
N ARG A 59 16.32 -1.20 11.34
CA ARG A 59 15.62 -0.10 10.67
C ARG A 59 16.45 1.18 10.73
N PRO A 60 16.29 2.14 9.79
CA PRO A 60 16.97 3.42 9.86
C PRO A 60 16.61 4.17 11.14
N ARG A 61 17.52 5.00 11.63
CA ARG A 61 17.38 5.73 12.89
C ARG A 61 16.06 6.48 13.01
N ASP A 62 15.62 7.10 11.91
CA ASP A 62 14.38 7.89 11.87
C ASP A 62 13.10 7.06 12.05
N PHE A 63 13.17 5.74 11.88
CA PHE A 63 12.06 4.82 12.16
C PHE A 63 12.07 4.34 13.60
N ALA A 64 13.23 4.29 14.24
CA ALA A 64 13.37 3.90 15.65
C ALA A 64 12.96 5.04 16.60
N VAL A 65 13.19 6.28 16.20
CA VAL A 65 12.84 7.48 16.99
C VAL A 65 11.53 8.07 16.46
N PRO A 66 10.43 8.02 17.23
CA PRO A 66 9.17 8.60 16.80
C PRO A 66 9.32 10.09 16.50
N VAL A 67 8.72 10.53 15.39
CA VAL A 67 8.60 11.96 15.09
C VAL A 67 7.81 12.65 16.21
N ASP A 68 8.35 13.77 16.69
CA ASP A 68 7.70 14.69 17.64
C ASP A 68 6.22 14.95 17.25
N PRO A 69 5.29 14.92 18.21
CA PRO A 69 3.85 15.01 17.92
C PRO A 69 3.46 16.33 17.25
N VAL A 70 4.11 17.45 17.58
CA VAL A 70 3.83 18.75 16.95
C VAL A 70 4.28 18.72 15.50
N ARG A 71 5.50 18.23 15.26
CA ARG A 71 6.02 18.06 13.89
C ARG A 71 5.13 17.13 13.05
N ARG A 72 4.63 16.05 13.64
CA ARG A 72 3.69 15.11 12.98
C ARG A 72 2.37 15.79 12.61
N ALA A 73 1.81 16.59 13.52
CA ALA A 73 0.57 17.32 13.25
C ALA A 73 0.73 18.32 12.11
N ASN A 74 1.86 19.04 12.06
CA ASN A 74 2.16 19.96 10.97
C ASN A 74 2.26 19.24 9.61
N GLN A 75 3.01 18.14 9.55
CA GLN A 75 3.12 17.30 8.35
C GLN A 75 1.77 16.78 7.86
N TYR A 76 0.88 16.38 8.78
CA TYR A 76 -0.48 15.97 8.43
C TYR A 76 -1.28 17.12 7.80
N ASN A 77 -1.25 18.31 8.40
CA ASN A 77 -1.94 19.49 7.89
C ASN A 77 -1.41 19.90 6.50
N GLU A 78 -0.09 19.88 6.31
CA GLU A 78 0.57 20.15 5.03
C GLU A 78 0.16 19.14 3.95
N SER A 79 0.17 17.86 4.27
CA SER A 79 -0.24 16.80 3.34
C SER A 79 -1.71 16.95 2.90
N ARG A 80 -2.59 17.35 3.83
CA ARG A 80 -4.00 17.62 3.56
C ARG A 80 -4.19 18.85 2.68
N ALA A 81 -3.42 19.91 2.93
CA ALA A 81 -3.43 21.12 2.11
C ALA A 81 -2.93 20.84 0.68
N ALA A 82 -1.86 20.07 0.53
CA ALA A 82 -1.32 19.66 -0.78
C ALA A 82 -2.34 18.82 -1.58
N ALA A 83 -3.03 17.89 -0.90
CA ALA A 83 -4.09 17.09 -1.52
C ALA A 83 -5.27 17.97 -1.98
N ALA A 84 -5.67 18.96 -1.17
CA ALA A 84 -6.72 19.91 -1.54
C ALA A 84 -6.33 20.80 -2.73
N ALA A 85 -5.04 21.10 -2.88
CA ALA A 85 -4.48 21.83 -4.02
C ALA A 85 -4.32 20.95 -5.28
N GLY A 86 -4.71 19.68 -5.25
CA GLY A 86 -4.56 18.75 -6.39
C GLY A 86 -3.11 18.36 -6.69
N THR A 87 -2.20 18.63 -5.76
CA THR A 87 -0.80 18.20 -5.89
C THR A 87 -0.70 16.74 -5.45
N ALA A 88 0.03 15.92 -6.21
CA ALA A 88 0.29 14.54 -5.80
C ALA A 88 0.95 14.54 -4.41
N ILE A 89 0.35 13.85 -3.44
CA ILE A 89 1.00 13.64 -2.14
C ILE A 89 2.29 12.87 -2.43
N PRO A 90 3.47 13.37 -2.01
CA PRO A 90 4.71 12.67 -2.26
C PRO A 90 4.62 11.25 -1.67
N VAL A 91 4.67 10.25 -2.55
CA VAL A 91 4.79 8.84 -2.18
C VAL A 91 6.26 8.61 -1.80
N GLY A 92 6.67 9.14 -0.65
CA GLY A 92 8.05 9.02 -0.15
C GLY A 92 8.57 10.30 0.50
N ALA A 93 9.09 10.12 1.71
CA ALA A 93 9.57 11.11 2.69
C ALA A 93 8.58 12.27 2.97
N PRO A 94 8.29 12.59 4.25
CA PRO A 94 7.53 13.79 4.56
C PRO A 94 8.25 14.99 3.93
N LEU A 95 7.48 15.92 3.34
CA LEU A 95 8.00 17.18 2.84
C LEU A 95 8.92 17.76 3.91
N ALA A 96 10.21 17.89 3.58
CA ALA A 96 11.14 18.53 4.49
C ALA A 96 10.64 19.96 4.70
N PRO A 97 10.44 20.43 5.94
CA PRO A 97 10.17 21.83 6.16
C PRO A 97 11.40 22.61 5.69
N THR A 98 11.19 23.54 4.75
CA THR A 98 12.17 24.57 4.38
C THR A 98 12.35 25.57 5.51
#